data_AF-A0A1Q9NFH6-F1
#
_entry.id   AF-A0A1Q9NFH6-F1
#
_cell.length_a   1.000
_cell.length_b   1.000
_cell.length_c   1.000
_cell.angle_alpha   90.00
_cell.angle_beta   90.00
_cell.angle_gamma   90.00
#
_symmetry.space_group_name_H-M   'P 1'
#
loop_
_entity.id
_entity.type
_entity.pdbx_description
1 polymer ?
#
loop_
_entity_poly.entity_id
_entity_poly.type
_entity_poly.pdbx_seq_one_letter_code
_entity_poly.pdbx_strand_id
1 'polypeptide(L)'
;MMSEPEDPKQLYISLLDEIQAVVQDHLNLNTLSLILYGSYLHERKNLKSSKFLPLESDLDLMLILDTRNENSAEFLRKTTEVLNPLIFEPSYASILDLNIMEVSDFPIPLGASYNTLLLDAASQGALLFGKYNVLEKFTYSQEDIKTASMYHIYNTWENLKTNFLHRDMVRGSELFWMGVDNVLEGAHTYCAWHGKRNLVRMEVVDEITEILKEPYIDTVKKAHQFRYEDNYDLQYPFKYVQECLILLRHMYYDMKNGF
;
A
#
# COMPACT_ATOMS: atom_id res chain seq x y z
N MET A 1 22.39 6.12 -30.36
CA MET A 1 22.96 6.18 -29.00
C MET A 1 21.78 6.46 -28.08
N MET A 2 21.30 5.45 -27.36
CA MET A 2 20.34 5.67 -26.29
C MET A 2 21.15 6.28 -25.14
N SER A 3 20.80 7.50 -24.74
CA SER A 3 21.31 8.08 -23.51
C SER A 3 21.02 7.12 -22.35
N GLU A 4 21.98 6.94 -21.45
CA GLU A 4 21.74 6.26 -20.18
C GLU A 4 20.47 6.83 -19.53
N PRO A 5 19.64 6.00 -18.88
CA PRO A 5 18.47 6.52 -18.20
C PRO A 5 18.94 7.50 -17.12
N GLU A 6 18.29 8.68 -17.08
CA GLU A 6 18.35 9.59 -15.92
C GLU A 6 18.19 8.76 -14.64
N ASP A 7 18.93 9.13 -13.58
CA ASP A 7 18.82 8.48 -12.27
C ASP A 7 17.34 8.20 -11.96
N PRO A 8 16.91 6.93 -11.86
CA PRO A 8 15.51 6.59 -11.67
C PRO A 8 14.89 7.27 -10.44
N LYS A 9 15.70 7.64 -9.44
CA LYS A 9 15.25 8.41 -8.28
C LYS A 9 14.88 9.85 -8.62
N GLN A 10 15.47 10.43 -9.66
CA GLN A 10 15.15 11.78 -10.15
C GLN A 10 13.68 11.87 -10.60
N LEU A 11 13.14 10.80 -11.18
CA LEU A 11 11.72 10.74 -11.57
C LEU A 11 10.79 10.91 -10.36
N TYR A 12 11.09 10.26 -9.23
CA TYR A 12 10.31 10.39 -7.99
C TYR A 12 10.42 11.79 -7.38
N ILE A 13 11.61 12.41 -7.47
CA ILE A 13 11.82 13.78 -7.00
C ILE A 13 11.00 14.75 -7.85
N SER A 14 11.09 14.66 -9.17
CA SER A 14 10.32 15.51 -10.09
C SER A 14 8.81 15.36 -9.88
N LEU A 15 8.31 14.12 -9.77
CA LEU A 15 6.90 13.84 -9.48
C LEU A 15 6.44 14.48 -8.16
N LEU A 16 7.24 14.36 -7.11
CA LEU A 16 6.93 14.96 -5.80
C LEU A 16 6.87 16.49 -5.85
N ASP A 17 7.80 17.11 -6.58
CA ASP A 17 7.85 18.57 -6.73
C ASP A 17 6.65 19.06 -7.56
N GLU A 18 6.31 18.35 -8.64
CA GLU A 18 5.16 18.67 -9.49
C GLU A 18 3.82 18.51 -8.76
N ILE A 19 3.61 17.42 -8.03
CA ILE A 19 2.39 17.23 -7.22
C ILE A 19 2.27 18.33 -6.17
N GLN A 20 3.35 18.66 -5.46
CA GLN A 20 3.34 19.73 -4.45
C GLN A 20 3.00 21.08 -5.08
N ALA A 21 3.58 21.41 -6.24
CA ALA A 21 3.27 22.63 -6.97
C ALA A 21 1.79 22.68 -7.38
N VAL A 22 1.26 21.61 -7.96
CA VAL A 22 -0.16 21.53 -8.36
C VAL A 22 -1.09 21.69 -7.16
N VAL A 23 -0.82 21.02 -6.04
CA VAL A 23 -1.60 21.15 -4.81
C VAL A 23 -1.52 22.59 -4.28
N GLN A 24 -0.34 23.20 -4.27
CA GLN A 24 -0.13 24.56 -3.79
C GLN A 24 -0.83 25.61 -4.66
N ASP A 25 -0.81 25.45 -5.98
CA ASP A 25 -1.31 26.45 -6.92
C ASP A 25 -2.82 26.34 -7.14
N HIS A 26 -3.37 25.13 -7.07
CA HIS A 26 -4.76 24.87 -7.46
C HIS A 26 -5.66 24.38 -6.32
N LEU A 27 -5.10 23.72 -5.30
CA LEU A 27 -5.89 23.03 -4.25
C LEU A 27 -5.62 23.55 -2.83
N ASN A 28 -4.75 24.54 -2.66
CA ASN A 28 -4.25 25.02 -1.36
C ASN A 28 -5.35 25.33 -0.35
N LEU A 29 -6.37 26.10 -0.75
CA LEU A 29 -7.43 26.54 0.16
C LEU A 29 -8.25 25.37 0.74
N ASN A 30 -8.27 24.24 0.05
CA ASN A 30 -9.07 23.08 0.41
C ASN A 30 -8.21 21.88 0.83
N THR A 31 -6.88 21.99 0.79
CA THR A 31 -5.99 20.91 1.20
C THR A 31 -5.64 21.04 2.68
N LEU A 32 -5.99 20.01 3.46
CA LEU A 32 -5.57 19.93 4.86
C LEU A 32 -4.17 19.35 4.99
N SER A 33 -3.90 18.27 4.25
CA SER A 33 -2.61 17.58 4.25
C SER A 33 -2.35 16.91 2.92
N LEU A 34 -1.11 17.02 2.42
CA LEU A 34 -0.51 16.10 1.47
C LEU A 34 0.58 15.33 2.22
N ILE A 35 0.49 14.00 2.23
CA ILE A 35 1.33 13.14 3.06
C ILE A 35 2.01 12.12 2.15
N LEU A 36 3.33 12.03 2.24
CA LEU A 36 4.12 10.93 1.68
C LEU A 36 4.24 9.82 2.72
N TYR A 37 4.04 8.58 2.32
CA TYR A 37 4.25 7.42 3.19
C TYR A 37 4.87 6.25 2.39
N GLY A 38 4.88 5.06 2.98
CA GLY A 38 5.32 3.84 2.30
C GLY A 38 6.84 3.75 2.06
N SER A 39 7.20 2.90 1.10
CA SER A 39 8.57 2.40 0.93
C SER A 39 9.58 3.48 0.53
N TYR A 40 9.17 4.44 -0.30
CA TYR A 40 10.03 5.55 -0.72
C TYR A 40 10.38 6.49 0.44
N LEU A 41 9.44 6.75 1.36
CA LEU A 41 9.74 7.53 2.55
C LEU A 41 10.72 6.80 3.48
N HIS A 42 10.53 5.50 3.63
CA HIS A 42 11.39 4.65 4.46
C HIS A 42 12.84 4.69 3.98
N GLU A 43 13.04 4.60 2.65
CA GLU A 43 14.34 4.80 1.99
C GLU A 43 14.93 6.18 2.29
N ARG A 44 14.15 7.26 2.11
CA ARG A 44 14.64 8.63 2.37
C ARG A 44 15.06 8.85 3.83
N LYS A 45 14.49 8.12 4.77
CA LYS A 45 14.85 8.18 6.20
C LYS A 45 16.11 7.37 6.55
N ASN A 46 16.75 6.69 5.58
CA ASN A 46 17.93 5.83 5.79
C ASN A 46 17.75 4.80 6.91
N LEU A 47 16.54 4.25 7.03
CA LEU A 47 16.28 3.13 7.93
C LEU A 47 16.90 1.88 7.27
N LYS A 48 17.88 1.30 7.95
CA LYS A 48 18.89 0.26 7.60
C LYS A 48 18.61 -0.86 6.56
N SER A 49 17.48 -0.91 5.87
CA SER A 49 17.00 -2.08 5.10
C SER A 49 16.15 -1.77 3.87
N SER A 50 16.05 -0.53 3.40
CA SER A 50 15.28 -0.25 2.19
C SER A 50 16.05 -0.69 0.93
N LYS A 51 15.65 -1.80 0.31
CA LYS A 51 15.83 -1.92 -1.15
C LYS A 51 14.63 -1.27 -1.80
N PHE A 52 14.53 0.06 -1.74
CA PHE A 52 13.65 0.75 -2.67
C PHE A 52 14.05 0.33 -4.09
N LEU A 53 13.11 -0.27 -4.82
CA LEU A 53 13.33 -0.73 -6.18
C LEU A 53 12.81 0.36 -7.12
N PRO A 54 13.68 1.20 -7.72
CA PRO A 54 13.21 2.28 -8.57
C PRO A 54 12.42 1.71 -9.75
N LEU A 55 11.32 2.38 -10.10
CA LEU A 55 10.36 1.98 -11.16
C LEU A 55 9.53 0.73 -10.86
N GLU A 56 9.80 0.02 -9.76
CA GLU A 56 8.98 -1.11 -9.29
C GLU A 56 8.29 -0.85 -7.95
N SER A 57 8.74 0.18 -7.23
CA SER A 57 8.16 0.66 -5.99
C SER A 57 7.33 1.89 -6.29
N ASP A 58 6.14 1.96 -5.72
CA ASP A 58 5.25 3.08 -5.91
C ASP A 58 5.62 4.25 -4.98
N LEU A 59 5.13 5.44 -5.32
CA LEU A 59 5.17 6.66 -4.55
C LEU A 59 3.80 6.83 -3.90
N ASP A 60 3.70 6.36 -2.66
CA ASP A 60 2.47 6.38 -1.89
C ASP A 60 2.18 7.79 -1.34
N LEU A 61 1.10 8.40 -1.83
CA LEU A 61 0.66 9.74 -1.44
C LEU A 61 -0.78 9.73 -0.94
N MET A 62 -1.04 10.52 0.09
CA MET A 62 -2.38 10.77 0.60
C MET A 62 -2.68 12.26 0.57
N LEU A 63 -3.72 12.64 -0.18
CA LEU A 63 -4.24 13.99 -0.26
C LEU A 63 -5.55 14.07 0.52
N ILE A 64 -5.57 14.86 1.59
CA ILE A 64 -6.74 15.03 2.46
C ILE A 64 -7.32 16.42 2.28
N LEU A 65 -8.59 16.45 1.88
CA LEU A 65 -9.30 17.65 1.47
C LEU A 65 -10.36 18.08 2.50
N ASP A 66 -10.57 19.38 2.65
CA ASP A 66 -11.67 19.96 3.42
C ASP A 66 -12.82 20.36 2.51
N THR A 67 -13.83 19.49 2.44
CA THR A 67 -15.03 19.68 1.59
C THR A 67 -16.24 20.18 2.36
N ARG A 68 -16.11 20.47 3.67
CA ARG A 68 -17.25 20.75 4.57
C ARG A 68 -18.09 21.96 4.17
N ASN A 69 -17.51 22.90 3.42
CA ASN A 69 -18.16 24.14 2.98
C ASN A 69 -18.46 24.18 1.48
N GLU A 70 -18.23 23.09 0.76
CA GLU A 70 -18.39 23.03 -0.69
C GLU A 70 -19.32 21.90 -1.13
N ASN A 71 -19.79 21.99 -2.38
CA ASN A 71 -20.42 20.83 -3.01
C ASN A 71 -19.35 19.78 -3.30
N SER A 72 -19.23 18.79 -2.39
CA SER A 72 -18.23 17.72 -2.44
C SER A 72 -18.08 17.10 -3.84
N ALA A 73 -19.18 16.76 -4.53
CA ALA A 73 -19.11 16.15 -5.86
C ALA A 73 -18.48 17.06 -6.93
N GLU A 74 -18.81 18.35 -6.92
CA GLU A 74 -18.22 19.31 -7.87
C GLU A 74 -16.76 19.58 -7.55
N PHE A 75 -16.42 19.65 -6.27
CA PHE A 75 -15.07 19.88 -5.79
C PHE A 75 -14.15 18.70 -6.08
N LEU A 76 -14.61 17.47 -5.83
CA LEU A 76 -13.88 16.26 -6.21
C LEU A 76 -13.64 16.20 -7.71
N ARG A 77 -14.64 16.53 -8.53
CA ARG A 77 -14.46 16.62 -9.99
C ARG A 77 -13.35 17.61 -10.37
N LYS A 78 -13.35 18.82 -9.80
CA LYS A 78 -12.30 19.82 -10.06
C LYS A 78 -10.92 19.34 -9.59
N THR A 79 -10.87 18.68 -8.43
CA THR A 79 -9.63 18.11 -7.90
C THR A 79 -9.07 17.05 -8.85
N THR A 80 -9.91 16.13 -9.34
CA THR A 80 -9.52 15.15 -10.35
C THR A 80 -9.04 15.82 -11.64
N GLU A 81 -9.75 16.84 -12.14
CA GLU A 81 -9.36 17.57 -13.35
C GLU A 81 -7.97 18.22 -13.23
N VAL A 82 -7.66 18.78 -12.06
CA VAL A 82 -6.35 19.39 -11.74
C VAL A 82 -5.24 18.35 -11.65
N LEU A 83 -5.52 17.16 -11.11
CA LEU A 83 -4.54 16.09 -10.92
C LEU A 83 -4.39 15.17 -12.13
N ASN A 84 -5.36 15.15 -13.06
CA ASN A 84 -5.36 14.31 -14.25
C ASN A 84 -4.05 14.36 -15.05
N PRO A 85 -3.43 15.53 -15.29
CA PRO A 85 -2.15 15.58 -16.01
C PRO A 85 -1.07 14.74 -15.34
N LEU A 86 -1.06 14.63 -14.01
CA LEU A 86 -0.07 13.87 -13.27
C LEU A 86 -0.44 12.38 -13.19
N ILE A 87 -1.72 12.08 -12.97
CA ILE A 87 -2.24 10.70 -12.84
C ILE A 87 -2.08 9.92 -14.16
N PHE A 88 -2.30 10.59 -15.29
CA PHE A 88 -2.27 9.97 -16.62
C PHE A 88 -0.98 10.23 -17.39
N GLU A 89 0.00 10.93 -16.81
CA GLU A 89 1.31 11.09 -17.43
C GLU A 89 2.00 9.71 -17.48
N PRO A 90 2.36 9.19 -18.66
CA PRO A 90 2.90 7.84 -18.79
C PRO A 90 4.14 7.55 -17.94
N SER A 91 4.97 8.55 -17.65
CA SER A 91 6.14 8.39 -16.78
C SER A 91 5.80 8.26 -15.30
N TYR A 92 4.63 8.78 -14.88
CA TYR A 92 4.20 8.78 -13.48
C TYR A 92 3.15 7.71 -13.19
N ALA A 93 2.33 7.35 -14.17
CA ALA A 93 1.21 6.43 -14.01
C ALA A 93 1.60 5.05 -13.45
N SER A 94 2.84 4.59 -13.68
CA SER A 94 3.33 3.31 -13.16
C SER A 94 3.94 3.38 -11.77
N ILE A 95 4.15 4.59 -11.22
CA ILE A 95 4.80 4.79 -9.92
C ILE A 95 3.98 5.66 -8.98
N LEU A 96 2.88 6.29 -9.40
CA LEU A 96 2.07 7.14 -8.54
C LEU A 96 0.90 6.33 -7.94
N ASP A 97 0.90 6.15 -6.62
CA ASP A 97 -0.29 5.70 -5.89
C ASP A 97 -0.83 6.87 -5.05
N LEU A 98 -1.87 7.54 -5.57
CA LEU A 98 -2.48 8.72 -4.94
C LEU A 98 -3.85 8.39 -4.36
N ASN A 99 -3.93 8.42 -3.03
CA ASN A 99 -5.17 8.28 -2.28
C ASN A 99 -5.76 9.66 -1.96
N ILE A 100 -6.96 9.94 -2.47
CA ILE A 100 -7.67 11.20 -2.23
C ILE A 100 -8.81 10.94 -1.24
N MET A 101 -8.85 11.70 -0.15
CA MET A 101 -9.83 11.54 0.93
C MET A 101 -10.42 12.86 1.36
N GLU A 102 -11.66 12.83 1.83
CA GLU A 102 -12.34 13.98 2.43
C GLU A 102 -12.20 13.94 3.95
N VAL A 103 -12.10 15.10 4.61
CA VAL A 103 -12.05 15.17 6.08
C VAL A 103 -13.29 14.57 6.73
N SER A 104 -14.44 14.59 6.04
CA SER A 104 -15.68 13.95 6.48
C SER A 104 -15.60 12.43 6.52
N ASP A 105 -14.60 11.84 5.87
CA ASP A 105 -14.35 10.40 5.93
C ASP A 105 -13.77 9.99 7.29
N PHE A 106 -13.36 10.95 8.14
CA PHE A 106 -12.69 10.65 9.40
C PHE A 106 -13.54 10.97 10.66
N PRO A 107 -13.53 10.09 11.69
CA PRO A 107 -12.89 8.77 11.69
C PRO A 107 -13.67 7.80 10.79
N ILE A 108 -12.94 7.04 9.96
CA ILE A 108 -13.55 6.10 9.00
C ILE A 108 -14.35 5.06 9.77
N PRO A 109 -15.65 4.87 9.45
CA PRO A 109 -16.46 3.81 10.03
C PRO A 109 -15.74 2.46 9.87
N LEU A 110 -15.51 1.76 10.98
CA LEU A 110 -14.78 0.51 11.00
C LEU A 110 -15.60 -0.59 10.32
N GLY A 111 -15.20 -0.94 9.10
CA GLY A 111 -15.82 -1.98 8.29
C GLY A 111 -15.49 -1.75 6.83
N ALA A 112 -14.70 -2.65 6.25
CA ALA A 112 -14.27 -2.70 4.85
C ALA A 112 -13.26 -1.64 4.34
N SER A 113 -13.21 -0.42 4.88
CA SER A 113 -12.39 0.67 4.29
C SER A 113 -11.14 1.07 5.07
N TYR A 114 -10.88 0.48 6.24
CA TYR A 114 -9.65 0.76 6.98
C TYR A 114 -8.52 -0.05 6.38
N ASN A 115 -7.71 0.62 5.57
CA ASN A 115 -6.47 0.09 5.03
C ASN A 115 -5.34 0.32 6.04
N THR A 116 -4.47 -0.67 6.25
CA THR A 116 -3.23 -0.54 7.03
C THR A 116 -2.39 0.65 6.56
N LEU A 117 -2.50 1.04 5.28
CA LEU A 117 -1.92 2.26 4.71
C LEU A 117 -2.28 3.55 5.49
N LEU A 118 -3.49 3.67 6.04
CA LEU A 118 -3.88 4.84 6.85
C LEU A 118 -3.14 4.89 8.18
N LEU A 119 -2.91 3.72 8.79
CA LEU A 119 -2.12 3.61 10.01
C LEU A 119 -0.66 4.01 9.73
N ASP A 120 -0.12 3.57 8.60
CA ASP A 120 1.25 3.89 8.19
C ASP A 120 1.39 5.39 7.87
N ALA A 121 0.43 5.97 7.13
CA ALA A 121 0.39 7.41 6.86
C ALA A 121 0.21 8.25 8.15
N ALA A 122 -0.58 7.78 9.12
CA ALA A 122 -0.77 8.44 10.40
C ALA A 122 0.47 8.39 11.30
N SER A 123 1.21 7.28 11.30
CA SER A 123 2.30 7.04 12.24
C SER A 123 3.68 7.40 11.70
N GLN A 124 3.89 7.28 10.39
CA GLN A 124 5.18 7.46 9.75
C GLN A 124 5.19 8.48 8.62
N GLY A 125 4.00 8.91 8.16
CA GLY A 125 3.85 9.81 7.02
C GLY A 125 4.61 11.13 7.20
N ALA A 126 5.26 11.58 6.14
CA ALA A 126 5.90 12.88 6.06
C ALA A 126 4.94 13.88 5.43
N LEU A 127 4.68 14.98 6.14
CA LEU A 127 3.89 16.09 5.62
C LEU A 127 4.68 16.80 4.50
N LEU A 128 4.11 16.80 3.30
CA LEU A 128 4.63 17.54 2.14
C LEU A 128 3.96 18.91 2.01
N PHE A 129 2.65 18.98 2.26
CA PHE A 129 1.88 20.23 2.19
C PHE A 129 0.79 20.25 3.28
N GLY A 130 0.44 21.44 3.75
CA GLY A 130 -0.53 21.66 4.83
C GLY A 130 0.11 22.11 6.14
N LYS A 131 -0.71 22.33 7.17
CA LYS A 131 -0.22 22.85 8.47
C LYS A 131 0.29 21.76 9.41
N TYR A 132 -0.27 20.57 9.32
CA TYR A 132 0.05 19.40 10.14
C TYR A 132 -0.49 18.16 9.44
N ASN A 133 0.00 16.97 9.81
CA ASN A 133 -0.58 15.70 9.37
C ASN A 133 -1.92 15.49 10.12
N VAL A 134 -3.06 15.65 9.43
CA VAL A 134 -4.37 15.52 10.09
C VAL A 134 -4.62 14.12 10.64
N LEU A 135 -3.96 13.09 10.10
CA LEU A 135 -4.15 11.71 10.52
C LEU A 135 -3.66 11.46 11.94
N GLU A 136 -2.64 12.20 12.41
CA GLU A 136 -2.10 12.11 13.77
C GLU A 136 -3.14 12.45 14.86
N LYS A 137 -4.22 13.15 14.49
CA LYS A 137 -5.32 13.49 15.40
C LYS A 137 -6.28 12.33 15.64
N PHE A 138 -6.25 11.30 14.79
CA PHE A 138 -7.11 10.14 14.93
C PHE A 138 -6.32 9.03 15.62
N THR A 139 -6.67 8.73 16.88
CA THR A 139 -6.09 7.60 17.60
C THR A 139 -6.93 6.36 17.33
N TYR A 140 -6.31 5.34 16.74
CA TYR A 140 -6.96 4.05 16.49
C TYR A 140 -6.72 3.11 17.67
N SER A 141 -7.79 2.52 18.18
CA SER A 141 -7.69 1.52 19.24
C SER A 141 -7.04 0.24 18.69
N GLN A 142 -6.48 -0.60 19.57
CA GLN A 142 -5.97 -1.91 19.13
C GLN A 142 -7.09 -2.80 18.59
N GLU A 143 -8.32 -2.65 19.10
CA GLU A 143 -9.48 -3.38 18.62
C GLU A 143 -9.87 -2.97 17.19
N ASP A 144 -9.75 -1.68 16.88
CA ASP A 144 -10.01 -1.12 15.56
C ASP A 144 -9.02 -1.70 14.53
N ILE A 145 -7.73 -1.72 14.90
CA ILE A 145 -6.65 -2.26 14.06
C ILE A 145 -6.85 -3.76 13.84
N LYS A 146 -7.19 -4.51 14.89
CA LYS A 146 -7.47 -5.95 14.76
C LYS A 146 -8.66 -6.22 13.84
N THR A 147 -9.74 -5.47 14.00
CA THR A 147 -10.95 -5.60 13.18
C THR A 147 -10.63 -5.29 11.72
N ALA A 148 -9.94 -4.19 11.47
CA ALA A 148 -9.55 -3.79 10.12
C ALA A 148 -8.61 -4.79 9.45
N SER A 149 -7.58 -5.26 10.17
CA SER A 149 -6.62 -6.24 9.67
C SER A 149 -7.32 -7.55 9.25
N MET A 150 -8.30 -7.99 10.06
CA MET A 150 -9.11 -9.17 9.73
C MET A 150 -9.94 -8.98 8.45
N TYR A 151 -10.59 -7.82 8.29
CA TYR A 151 -11.33 -7.49 7.06
C TYR A 151 -10.41 -7.41 5.84
N HIS A 152 -9.25 -6.78 5.98
CA HIS A 152 -8.29 -6.62 4.90
C HIS A 152 -7.77 -7.97 4.39
N ILE A 153 -7.34 -8.86 5.30
CA ILE A 153 -6.90 -10.22 4.93
C ILE A 153 -8.05 -11.04 4.33
N TYR A 154 -9.28 -10.91 4.84
CA TYR A 154 -10.45 -11.57 4.25
C TYR A 154 -10.66 -11.11 2.80
N ASN A 155 -10.66 -9.80 2.55
CA ASN A 155 -10.84 -9.24 1.20
C ASN A 155 -9.71 -9.68 0.27
N THR A 156 -8.46 -9.63 0.74
CA THR A 156 -7.27 -10.09 0.01
C THR A 156 -7.40 -11.57 -0.37
N TRP A 157 -7.81 -12.41 0.58
CA TRP A 157 -8.05 -13.83 0.35
C TRP A 157 -9.18 -14.09 -0.66
N GLU A 158 -10.34 -13.45 -0.48
CA GLU A 158 -11.50 -13.60 -1.37
C GLU A 158 -11.19 -13.13 -2.80
N ASN A 159 -10.45 -12.02 -2.94
CA ASN A 159 -10.03 -11.49 -4.24
C ASN A 159 -9.08 -12.45 -4.95
N LEU A 160 -8.04 -12.95 -4.27
CA LEU A 160 -7.12 -13.92 -4.86
C LEU A 160 -7.84 -15.23 -5.21
N LYS A 161 -8.75 -15.69 -4.34
CA LYS A 161 -9.55 -16.90 -4.55
C LYS A 161 -10.40 -16.78 -5.81
N THR A 162 -11.07 -15.65 -5.97
CA THR A 162 -11.90 -15.37 -7.15
C THR A 162 -11.05 -15.40 -8.42
N ASN A 163 -9.91 -14.69 -8.45
CA ASN A 163 -9.01 -14.71 -9.60
C ASN A 163 -8.45 -16.11 -9.90
N PHE A 164 -8.16 -16.91 -8.88
CA PHE A 164 -7.70 -18.29 -9.05
C PHE A 164 -8.78 -19.24 -9.60
N LEU A 165 -10.04 -19.08 -9.16
CA LEU A 165 -11.17 -19.84 -9.70
C LEU A 165 -11.44 -19.49 -11.16
N HIS A 166 -11.19 -18.25 -11.56
CA HIS A 166 -11.29 -17.76 -12.94
C HIS A 166 -9.94 -17.71 -13.67
N ARG A 167 -8.96 -18.53 -13.27
CA ARG A 167 -7.60 -18.52 -13.85
C ARG A 167 -7.54 -18.77 -15.35
N ASP A 168 -8.58 -19.33 -15.96
CA ASP A 168 -8.66 -19.49 -17.42
C ASP A 168 -8.84 -18.14 -18.15
N MET A 169 -9.19 -17.08 -17.41
CA MET A 169 -9.36 -15.70 -17.90
C MET A 169 -8.20 -14.76 -17.53
N VAL A 170 -7.26 -15.21 -16.69
CA VAL A 170 -6.16 -14.40 -16.16
C VAL A 170 -4.84 -15.01 -16.61
N ARG A 171 -3.85 -14.20 -17.03
CA ARG A 171 -2.56 -14.77 -17.44
C ARG A 171 -1.88 -15.40 -16.22
N GLY A 172 -1.29 -16.59 -16.40
CA GLY A 172 -0.66 -17.31 -15.30
C GLY A 172 0.43 -16.51 -14.58
N SER A 173 1.15 -15.65 -15.29
CA SER A 173 2.14 -14.73 -14.71
C SER A 173 1.51 -13.61 -13.88
N GLU A 174 0.38 -13.05 -14.32
CA GLU A 174 -0.35 -12.01 -13.57
C GLU A 174 -0.88 -12.61 -12.26
N LEU A 175 -1.53 -13.77 -12.33
CA LEU A 175 -2.05 -14.45 -11.16
C LEU A 175 -0.94 -14.85 -10.17
N PHE A 176 0.25 -15.21 -10.66
CA PHE A 176 1.41 -15.48 -9.83
C PHE A 176 1.86 -14.25 -9.04
N TRP A 177 2.09 -13.12 -9.72
CA TRP A 177 2.51 -11.87 -9.07
C TRP A 177 1.45 -11.33 -8.11
N MET A 178 0.17 -11.45 -8.47
CA MET A 178 -0.92 -11.20 -7.52
C MET A 178 -0.82 -12.08 -6.27
N GLY A 179 -0.41 -13.34 -6.41
CA GLY A 179 -0.16 -14.23 -5.26
C GLY A 179 0.98 -13.72 -4.38
N VAL A 180 2.10 -13.33 -5.00
CA VAL A 180 3.27 -12.76 -4.31
C VAL A 180 2.89 -11.51 -3.51
N ASP A 181 2.28 -10.53 -4.17
CA ASP A 181 1.93 -9.25 -3.53
C ASP A 181 0.89 -9.44 -2.42
N ASN A 182 -0.14 -10.27 -2.64
CA ASN A 182 -1.16 -10.54 -1.63
C ASN A 182 -0.60 -11.28 -0.41
N VAL A 183 0.40 -12.15 -0.58
CA VAL A 183 1.07 -12.80 0.56
C VAL A 183 1.87 -11.80 1.36
N LEU A 184 2.65 -10.92 0.72
CA LEU A 184 3.43 -9.90 1.41
C LEU A 184 2.52 -8.89 2.12
N GLU A 185 1.44 -8.46 1.48
CA GLU A 185 0.42 -7.58 2.07
C GLU A 185 -0.31 -8.25 3.23
N GLY A 186 -0.73 -9.51 3.06
CA GLY A 186 -1.39 -10.28 4.12
C GLY A 186 -0.47 -10.50 5.31
N ALA A 187 0.82 -10.78 5.05
CA ALA A 187 1.84 -10.92 6.09
C ALA A 187 2.07 -9.61 6.85
N HIS A 188 2.17 -8.47 6.15
CA HIS A 188 2.27 -7.13 6.74
C HIS A 188 1.08 -6.83 7.65
N THR A 189 -0.13 -7.08 7.13
CA THR A 189 -1.38 -6.89 7.87
C THR A 189 -1.46 -7.78 9.12
N TYR A 190 -1.00 -9.03 9.01
CA TYR A 190 -1.00 -9.96 10.12
C TYR A 190 0.01 -9.58 11.20
N CYS A 191 1.19 -9.09 10.83
CA CYS A 191 2.13 -8.44 11.76
C CYS A 191 1.47 -7.27 12.51
N ALA A 192 0.74 -6.40 11.80
CA ALA A 192 0.01 -5.28 12.40
C ALA A 192 -1.05 -5.74 13.41
N TRP A 193 -1.79 -6.82 13.11
CA TRP A 193 -2.75 -7.45 14.03
C TRP A 193 -2.10 -7.94 15.34
N HIS A 194 -0.87 -8.44 15.25
CA HIS A 194 -0.03 -8.84 16.39
C HIS A 194 0.71 -7.67 17.05
N GLY A 195 0.47 -6.43 16.62
CA GLY A 195 1.05 -5.23 17.20
C GLY A 195 2.45 -4.87 16.69
N LYS A 196 2.98 -5.61 15.72
CA LYS A 196 4.21 -5.23 14.99
C LYS A 196 3.83 -4.19 13.94
N ARG A 197 4.27 -2.95 14.12
CA ARG A 197 3.93 -1.80 13.27
C ARG A 197 5.18 -1.26 12.60
N ASN A 198 5.01 -0.28 11.71
CA ASN A 198 6.12 0.50 11.16
C ASN A 198 7.06 -0.32 10.26
N LEU A 199 6.49 -1.28 9.53
CA LEU A 199 7.20 -2.18 8.64
C LEU A 199 6.91 -1.80 7.19
N VAL A 200 7.90 -1.92 6.31
CA VAL A 200 7.65 -2.05 4.87
C VAL A 200 7.54 -3.52 4.48
N ARG A 201 6.85 -3.86 3.38
CA ARG A 201 6.63 -5.27 2.94
C ARG A 201 7.91 -6.13 2.91
N MET A 202 9.06 -5.52 2.65
CA MET A 202 10.36 -6.20 2.66
C MET A 202 10.80 -6.69 4.05
N GLU A 203 10.50 -5.91 5.09
CA GLU A 203 10.92 -6.21 6.47
C GLU A 203 10.00 -7.24 7.15
N VAL A 204 8.85 -7.52 6.53
CA VAL A 204 7.82 -8.40 7.08
C VAL A 204 8.35 -9.81 7.30
N VAL A 205 9.27 -10.31 6.46
CA VAL A 205 9.74 -11.70 6.56
C VAL A 205 10.49 -11.96 7.87
N ASP A 206 11.23 -10.98 8.38
CA ASP A 206 11.98 -11.08 9.62
C ASP A 206 11.02 -11.10 10.81
N GLU A 207 10.05 -10.19 10.83
CA GLU A 207 9.08 -10.05 11.91
C GLU A 207 8.09 -11.22 11.96
N ILE A 208 7.62 -11.69 10.80
CA ILE A 208 6.59 -12.72 10.74
C ILE A 208 7.13 -14.11 11.05
N THR A 209 8.45 -14.32 11.01
CA THR A 209 9.10 -15.58 11.42
C THR A 209 8.91 -15.86 12.93
N GLU A 210 8.75 -14.81 13.74
CA GLU A 210 8.44 -14.96 15.17
C GLU A 210 6.99 -15.45 15.37
N ILE A 211 6.08 -15.04 14.49
CA ILE A 211 4.63 -15.24 14.59
C ILE A 211 4.20 -16.54 13.91
N LEU A 212 4.45 -16.67 12.60
CA LEU A 212 4.08 -17.84 11.81
C LEU A 212 5.11 -18.96 11.98
N LYS A 213 4.63 -20.21 11.84
CA LYS A 213 5.45 -21.43 11.86
C LYS A 213 5.32 -22.17 10.54
N GLU A 214 6.19 -23.15 10.33
CA GLU A 214 6.13 -23.98 9.14
C GLU A 214 4.79 -24.75 9.05
N PRO A 215 4.24 -24.92 7.83
CA PRO A 215 4.81 -24.58 6.52
C PRO A 215 4.48 -23.16 6.03
N TYR A 216 3.83 -22.33 6.85
CA TYR A 216 3.27 -21.05 6.41
C TYR A 216 4.34 -19.98 6.16
N ILE A 217 5.40 -19.98 6.98
CA ILE A 217 6.49 -19.01 6.85
C ILE A 217 7.30 -19.24 5.57
N ASP A 218 7.45 -20.49 5.10
CA ASP A 218 8.08 -20.79 3.80
C ASP A 218 7.39 -20.10 2.63
N THR A 219 6.05 -20.01 2.63
CA THR A 219 5.30 -19.30 1.57
C THR A 219 5.62 -17.80 1.56
N VAL A 220 5.78 -17.18 2.73
CA VAL A 220 6.15 -15.77 2.86
C VAL A 220 7.60 -15.55 2.41
N LYS A 221 8.53 -16.42 2.81
CA LYS A 221 9.94 -16.36 2.37
C LYS A 221 10.05 -16.48 0.84
N LYS A 222 9.30 -17.40 0.22
CA LYS A 222 9.23 -17.49 -1.25
C LYS A 222 8.69 -16.20 -1.88
N ALA A 223 7.63 -15.61 -1.32
CA ALA A 223 7.08 -14.34 -1.82
C ALA A 223 8.15 -13.23 -1.79
N HIS A 224 8.86 -13.13 -0.68
CA HIS A 224 9.95 -12.17 -0.50
C HIS A 224 11.06 -12.40 -1.53
N GLN A 225 11.51 -13.65 -1.71
CA GLN A 225 12.52 -14.00 -2.71
C GLN A 225 12.08 -13.65 -4.13
N PHE A 226 10.85 -13.99 -4.50
CA PHE A 226 10.29 -13.67 -5.81
C PHE A 226 10.23 -12.17 -6.07
N ARG A 227 9.94 -11.35 -5.05
CA ARG A 227 9.82 -9.90 -5.20
C ARG A 227 11.15 -9.15 -5.15
N TYR A 228 12.16 -9.64 -4.40
CA TYR A 228 13.34 -8.83 -4.05
C TYR A 228 14.71 -9.46 -4.31
N GLU A 229 14.77 -10.70 -4.80
CA GLU A 229 16.03 -11.46 -4.95
C GLU A 229 16.30 -11.98 -6.37
N ASP A 230 15.55 -11.54 -7.39
CA ASP A 230 15.74 -11.88 -8.82
C ASP A 230 15.96 -13.38 -9.08
N ASN A 231 15.30 -14.23 -8.29
CA ASN A 231 15.50 -15.67 -8.35
C ASN A 231 14.15 -16.39 -8.34
N TYR A 232 13.57 -16.56 -9.52
CA TYR A 232 12.34 -17.32 -9.65
C TYR A 232 12.31 -18.16 -10.93
N ASP A 233 11.80 -19.39 -10.79
CA ASP A 233 11.47 -20.28 -11.89
C ASP A 233 9.95 -20.44 -11.95
N LEU A 234 9.33 -19.89 -13.00
CA LEU A 234 7.87 -19.90 -13.24
C LEU A 234 7.34 -21.28 -13.63
N GLN A 235 8.04 -22.38 -13.33
CA GLN A 235 7.61 -23.70 -13.76
C GLN A 235 6.22 -24.10 -13.24
N TYR A 236 5.71 -23.51 -12.15
CA TYR A 236 4.38 -23.85 -11.59
C TYR A 236 3.65 -22.67 -10.91
N PRO A 237 3.20 -21.65 -11.65
CA PRO A 237 2.59 -20.44 -11.06
C PRO A 237 1.34 -20.77 -10.24
N PHE A 238 0.51 -21.71 -10.72
CA PHE A 238 -0.73 -22.07 -10.04
C PHE A 238 -0.52 -22.82 -8.73
N LYS A 239 0.54 -23.63 -8.62
CA LYS A 239 0.84 -24.35 -7.37
C LYS A 239 1.20 -23.36 -6.27
N TYR A 240 2.03 -22.37 -6.59
CA TYR A 240 2.39 -21.34 -5.63
C TYR A 240 1.18 -20.49 -5.21
N VAL A 241 0.30 -20.12 -6.15
CA VAL A 241 -0.93 -19.37 -5.83
C VAL A 241 -1.86 -20.17 -4.90
N GLN A 242 -1.91 -21.51 -5.02
CA GLN A 242 -2.62 -22.35 -4.06
C GLN A 242 -2.00 -22.28 -2.66
N GLU A 243 -0.66 -22.30 -2.55
CA GLU A 243 0.05 -22.09 -1.27
C GLU A 243 -0.30 -20.73 -0.66
N CYS A 244 -0.36 -19.68 -1.48
CA CYS A 244 -0.77 -18.32 -1.07
C CYS A 244 -2.19 -18.31 -0.49
N LEU A 245 -3.14 -18.94 -1.18
CA LEU A 245 -4.55 -19.03 -0.74
C LEU A 245 -4.70 -19.76 0.59
N ILE A 246 -3.93 -20.84 0.80
CA ILE A 246 -3.94 -21.61 2.04
C ILE A 246 -3.42 -20.74 3.19
N LEU A 247 -2.32 -20.02 2.97
CA LEU A 247 -1.72 -19.13 3.94
C LEU A 247 -2.67 -17.97 4.33
N LEU A 248 -3.23 -17.24 3.35
CA LEU A 248 -4.14 -16.12 3.62
C LEU A 248 -5.40 -16.58 4.36
N ARG A 249 -5.95 -17.75 3.97
CA ARG A 249 -7.06 -18.38 4.69
C ARG A 249 -6.69 -18.70 6.13
N HIS A 250 -5.50 -19.26 6.36
CA HIS A 250 -5.01 -19.57 7.70
C HIS A 250 -4.94 -18.30 8.57
N MET A 251 -4.30 -17.24 8.09
CA MET A 251 -4.23 -15.96 8.80
C MET A 251 -5.62 -15.40 9.12
N TYR A 252 -6.56 -15.43 8.16
CA TYR A 252 -7.94 -14.98 8.38
C TYR A 252 -8.62 -15.74 9.54
N TYR A 253 -8.59 -17.07 9.50
CA TYR A 253 -9.26 -17.88 10.52
C TYR A 253 -8.57 -17.84 11.87
N ASP A 254 -7.25 -17.66 11.89
CA ASP A 254 -6.51 -17.42 13.13
C ASP A 254 -7.00 -16.13 13.82
N MET A 255 -6.99 -15.01 13.11
CA MET A 255 -7.49 -13.73 13.64
C MET A 255 -8.97 -13.78 14.03
N LYS A 256 -9.80 -14.47 13.23
CA LYS A 256 -11.24 -14.58 13.48
C LYS A 256 -11.57 -15.39 14.73
N ASN A 257 -10.80 -16.45 15.00
CA ASN A 257 -11.06 -17.36 16.12
C ASN A 257 -10.38 -16.91 17.42
N GLY A 258 -9.46 -15.95 17.35
CA GLY A 258 -8.96 -15.16 18.48
C GLY A 258 -8.70 -15.94 19.77
N PHE A 259 -7.53 -16.58 19.86
CA PHE A 259 -6.84 -16.73 21.15
C PHE A 259 -6.09 -15.43 21.47
#